data_AF-A0A926VNQ5-F1
#
_entry.id   AF-A0A926VNQ5-F1
#
_cell.length_a   1.000
_cell.length_b   1.000
_cell.length_c   1.000
_cell.angle_alpha   90.00
_cell.angle_beta   90.00
_cell.angle_gamma   90.00
#
_symmetry.space_group_name_H-M   'P 1'
#
loop_
_entity.id
_entity.type
_entity.pdbx_description
1 polymer ?
#
loop_
_entity_poly.entity_id
_entity_poly.type
_entity_poly.pdbx_seq_one_letter_code
_entity_poly.pdbx_strand_id
1 'polypeptide(L)'
;MRDDLDLNHAYEILGLEPGASQAQVKRAYRQLVKIWHPDRFLEQKQKQEAEEKIKSINAAYNKLKSESPSEAPIPENPSSSSPKNPTKISVNRWDAETFYSLGVENATEGRYEDAIADFTHAIRLNPHYVEAYKYRGLVCSQLGYEYRAASDLNKAAQIEEELRNPGAARRVRSPRYVSKPRPLLERFCQRIKKILRLNRRWR
;
A
#
# COMPACT_ATOMS: atom_id res chain seq x y z
N MET A 1 33.57 11.25 2.68
CA MET A 1 32.73 12.41 3.03
C MET A 1 31.36 11.86 3.34
N ARG A 2 30.82 12.12 4.54
CA ARG A 2 29.45 11.71 4.87
C ARG A 2 28.55 12.75 4.21
N ASP A 3 27.77 12.33 3.22
CA ASP A 3 26.72 13.15 2.62
C ASP A 3 25.59 13.29 3.66
N ASP A 4 25.85 14.08 4.69
CA ASP A 4 24.85 14.46 5.66
C ASP A 4 23.93 15.45 4.97
N LEU A 5 22.82 14.93 4.43
CA LEU A 5 21.76 15.70 3.79
C LEU A 5 21.33 16.86 4.70
N ASP A 6 21.63 18.09 4.32
CA ASP A 6 21.24 19.29 5.06
C ASP A 6 19.71 19.49 5.05
N LEU A 7 19.19 20.15 6.08
CA LEU A 7 17.77 20.49 6.22
C LEU A 7 17.25 21.30 5.03
N ASN A 8 18.02 22.30 4.58
CA ASN A 8 17.62 23.11 3.43
C ASN A 8 17.55 22.28 2.16
N HIS A 9 18.53 21.41 1.95
CA HIS A 9 18.54 20.50 0.80
C HIS A 9 17.38 19.48 0.84
N ALA A 10 16.95 19.06 2.04
CA ALA A 10 15.76 18.22 2.19
C ALA A 10 14.46 18.95 1.79
N TYR A 11 14.33 20.25 2.10
CA TYR A 11 13.22 21.08 1.62
C TYR A 11 13.25 21.27 0.10
N GLU A 12 14.42 21.52 -0.49
CA GLU A 12 14.61 21.63 -1.94
C GLU A 12 14.17 20.36 -2.68
N ILE A 13 14.56 19.17 -2.19
CA ILE A 13 14.16 17.87 -2.78
C ILE A 13 12.63 17.72 -2.79
N LEU A 14 11.94 18.26 -1.79
CA LEU A 14 10.48 18.24 -1.71
C LEU A 14 9.81 19.41 -2.46
N GLY A 15 10.58 20.35 -3.00
CA GLY A 15 10.09 21.56 -3.65
C GLY A 15 9.36 22.49 -2.67
N LEU A 16 9.88 22.62 -1.46
CA LEU A 16 9.31 23.44 -0.39
C LEU A 16 10.32 24.49 0.07
N GLU A 17 9.80 25.59 0.61
CA GLU A 17 10.62 26.61 1.26
C GLU A 17 11.09 26.14 2.65
N PRO A 18 12.28 26.56 3.11
CA PRO A 18 12.75 26.27 4.47
C PRO A 18 11.73 26.74 5.53
N GLY A 19 11.44 25.88 6.49
CA GLY A 19 10.45 26.16 7.54
C GLY A 19 9.00 25.81 7.17
N ALA A 20 8.76 25.14 6.02
CA ALA A 20 7.44 24.63 5.68
C ALA A 20 6.88 23.68 6.77
N SER A 21 5.57 23.78 7.01
CA SER A 21 4.85 22.98 8.00
C SER A 21 4.87 21.49 7.69
N GLN A 22 4.73 20.65 8.71
CA GLN A 22 4.72 19.20 8.55
C GLN A 22 3.56 18.69 7.68
N ALA A 23 2.44 19.43 7.63
CA ALA A 23 1.34 19.15 6.71
C ALA A 23 1.73 19.39 5.24
N GLN A 24 2.45 20.47 4.96
CA GLN A 24 2.99 20.77 3.62
C GLN A 24 4.03 19.72 3.20
N VAL A 25 4.93 19.34 4.10
CA VAL A 25 5.93 18.27 3.88
C VAL A 25 5.25 16.95 3.52
N LYS A 26 4.25 16.51 4.31
CA LYS A 26 3.47 15.28 4.02
C LYS A 26 2.74 15.37 2.69
N ARG A 27 2.17 16.53 2.34
CA ARG A 27 1.46 16.73 1.08
C ARG A 27 2.42 16.64 -0.11
N ALA A 28 3.55 17.35 -0.06
CA ALA A 28 4.57 17.34 -1.11
C ALA A 28 5.12 15.92 -1.31
N TYR A 29 5.47 15.23 -0.22
CA TYR A 29 5.91 13.83 -0.25
C TYR A 29 4.91 12.93 -0.99
N ARG A 30 3.62 12.97 -0.63
CA ARG A 30 2.59 12.15 -1.29
C ARG A 30 2.46 12.45 -2.78
N GLN A 31 2.57 13.72 -3.19
CA GLN A 31 2.51 14.11 -4.59
C GLN A 31 3.73 13.60 -5.36
N LEU A 32 4.93 13.80 -4.83
CA LEU A 32 6.16 13.35 -5.47
C LEU A 32 6.22 11.83 -5.58
N VAL A 33 5.82 11.10 -4.54
CA VAL A 33 5.73 9.62 -4.60
C VAL A 33 4.72 9.17 -5.65
N LYS A 34 3.58 9.85 -5.78
CA LYS A 34 2.60 9.55 -6.83
C LYS A 34 3.17 9.80 -8.23
N ILE A 35 3.97 10.84 -8.41
CA ILE A 35 4.59 11.21 -9.69
C ILE A 35 5.70 10.21 -10.05
N TRP A 36 6.60 9.94 -9.12
CA TRP A 36 7.80 9.12 -9.34
C TRP A 36 7.61 7.65 -8.95
N HIS A 37 6.38 7.15 -8.89
CA HIS A 37 6.16 5.74 -8.59
C HIS A 37 6.68 4.86 -9.76
N PRO A 38 7.56 3.87 -9.53
CA PRO A 38 8.19 3.15 -10.64
C PRO A 38 7.21 2.37 -11.54
N ASP A 39 6.09 1.89 -10.99
CA ASP A 39 5.03 1.22 -11.79
C ASP A 39 4.37 2.13 -12.85
N ARG A 40 4.62 3.45 -12.83
CA ARG A 40 4.12 4.37 -13.87
C ARG A 40 4.95 4.36 -15.15
N PHE A 41 6.16 3.84 -15.09
CA PHE A 41 7.11 3.87 -16.22
C PHE A 41 7.19 2.49 -16.86
N LEU A 42 7.25 2.44 -18.19
CA LEU A 42 7.36 1.18 -18.93
C LEU A 42 8.84 0.78 -19.12
N GLU A 43 9.71 1.76 -19.39
CA GLU A 43 11.13 1.54 -19.65
C GLU A 43 11.95 1.31 -18.38
N GLN A 44 12.89 0.36 -18.43
CA GLN A 44 13.71 0.00 -17.27
C GLN A 44 14.59 1.15 -16.78
N LYS A 45 15.12 1.97 -17.70
CA LYS A 45 15.95 3.14 -17.36
C LYS A 45 15.12 4.18 -16.58
N GLN A 46 13.90 4.46 -17.03
CA GLN A 46 12.98 5.39 -16.36
C GLN A 46 12.54 4.86 -15.00
N LYS A 47 12.33 3.53 -14.86
CA LYS A 47 12.06 2.89 -13.56
C LYS A 47 13.21 3.11 -12.58
N GLN A 48 14.45 2.92 -13.01
CA GLN A 48 15.64 3.16 -12.18
C GLN A 48 15.75 4.63 -11.75
N GLU A 49 15.52 5.56 -12.67
CA GLU A 49 15.50 6.99 -12.35
C GLU A 49 14.40 7.31 -11.31
N ALA A 50 13.20 6.76 -11.50
CA ALA A 50 12.10 6.91 -10.56
C ALA A 50 12.43 6.34 -9.18
N GLU A 51 13.09 5.18 -9.11
CA GLU A 51 13.59 4.58 -7.87
C GLU A 51 14.60 5.49 -7.15
N GLU A 52 15.55 6.08 -7.89
CA GLU A 52 16.52 7.01 -7.34
C GLU A 52 15.85 8.29 -6.81
N LYS A 53 14.89 8.84 -7.56
CA LYS A 53 14.08 9.98 -7.10
C LYS A 53 13.33 9.65 -5.82
N ILE A 54 12.64 8.50 -5.76
CA ILE A 54 11.93 8.04 -4.56
C ILE A 54 12.89 7.85 -3.38
N LYS A 55 14.09 7.33 -3.62
CA LYS A 55 15.13 7.19 -2.58
C LYS A 55 15.50 8.55 -1.98
N SER A 56 15.75 9.55 -2.82
CA SER A 56 16.06 10.92 -2.37
C SER A 56 14.88 11.56 -1.64
N ILE A 57 13.65 11.42 -2.17
CA ILE A 57 12.41 11.92 -1.54
C ILE A 57 12.22 11.30 -0.15
N ASN A 58 12.42 9.99 0.00
CA ASN A 58 12.31 9.30 1.27
C ASN A 58 13.39 9.76 2.27
N ALA A 59 14.63 9.97 1.80
CA ALA A 59 15.71 10.48 2.65
C ALA A 59 15.38 11.88 3.18
N ALA A 60 14.95 12.78 2.30
CA ALA A 60 14.52 14.14 2.65
C ALA A 60 13.36 14.15 3.64
N TYR A 61 12.28 13.38 3.36
CA TYR A 61 11.13 13.29 4.25
C TYR A 61 11.50 12.76 5.65
N ASN A 62 12.32 11.72 5.72
CA ASN A 62 12.74 11.15 7.00
C ASN A 62 13.61 12.14 7.80
N LYS A 63 14.49 12.89 7.13
CA LYS A 63 15.31 13.93 7.76
C LYS A 63 14.44 15.04 8.36
N LEU A 64 13.49 15.59 7.60
CA LEU A 64 12.56 16.61 8.11
C LEU A 64 11.67 16.07 9.24
N LYS A 65 11.26 14.80 9.13
CA LYS A 65 10.47 14.12 10.16
C LYS A 65 11.25 13.90 11.46
N SER A 66 12.55 13.61 11.41
CA SER A 66 13.36 13.39 12.62
C SER A 66 13.69 14.67 13.38
N GLU A 67 13.75 15.81 12.68
CA GLU A 67 14.14 17.11 13.23
C GLU A 67 12.97 17.88 13.85
N SER A 68 11.74 17.40 13.67
CA SER A 68 10.54 17.92 14.34
C SER A 68 10.34 17.16 15.65
N PRO A 69 10.63 17.74 16.84
CA PRO A 69 10.36 17.06 18.10
C PRO A 69 8.85 16.97 18.28
N SER A 70 8.34 15.73 18.30
CA SER A 70 7.05 15.33 18.86
C SER A 70 5.95 16.39 18.79
N GLU A 71 5.26 16.47 17.67
CA GLU A 71 3.86 16.88 17.73
C GLU A 71 3.16 15.79 18.56
N ALA A 72 2.88 16.12 19.82
CA ALA A 72 2.16 15.25 20.74
C ALA A 72 0.91 14.71 20.03
N PRO A 73 0.48 13.46 20.31
CA PRO A 73 -0.73 12.94 19.72
C PRO A 73 -1.86 13.92 20.05
N ILE A 74 -2.37 14.61 19.04
CA ILE A 74 -3.63 15.33 19.18
C ILE A 74 -4.64 14.24 19.54
N PRO A 75 -5.29 14.29 20.71
CA PRO A 75 -6.31 13.31 21.02
C PRO A 75 -7.43 13.55 20.01
N GLU A 76 -7.63 12.58 19.12
CA GLU A 76 -8.88 12.43 18.40
C GLU A 76 -9.93 12.06 19.46
N ASN A 77 -10.38 13.04 20.25
CA ASN A 77 -11.40 12.80 21.26
C ASN A 77 -12.78 12.88 20.59
N PRO A 78 -13.66 11.93 20.92
CA PRO A 78 -14.82 11.57 20.11
C PRO A 78 -16.05 12.34 20.58
N SER A 79 -16.81 12.93 19.67
CA SER A 79 -18.23 13.25 19.89
C SER A 79 -18.89 13.70 18.59
N SER A 80 -19.48 12.74 17.88
CA SER A 80 -20.82 12.96 17.34
C SER A 80 -21.63 11.70 17.61
N SER A 81 -22.36 11.77 18.72
CA SER A 81 -23.68 11.18 18.93
C SER A 81 -23.96 9.84 18.25
N SER A 82 -24.00 8.77 19.05
CA SER A 82 -24.96 7.70 18.79
C SER A 82 -26.38 8.27 18.80
N PRO A 83 -27.23 7.93 17.81
CA PRO A 83 -28.64 7.76 18.07
C PRO A 83 -28.90 6.27 18.24
N LYS A 84 -29.32 5.88 19.45
CA LYS A 84 -30.06 4.63 19.64
C LYS A 84 -31.45 4.82 19.04
N ASN A 85 -31.81 4.05 18.02
CA ASN A 85 -32.96 3.16 18.09
C ASN A 85 -33.10 2.29 16.83
N PRO A 86 -33.63 1.05 16.97
CA PRO A 86 -33.59 0.05 15.92
C PRO A 86 -34.81 0.16 15.02
N THR A 87 -34.57 0.23 13.70
CA THR A 87 -35.60 0.02 12.69
C THR A 87 -35.07 -0.94 11.65
N LYS A 88 -35.65 -2.14 11.63
CA LYS A 88 -35.41 -3.20 10.66
C LYS A 88 -35.87 -2.71 9.30
N ILE A 89 -34.93 -2.19 8.50
CA ILE A 89 -35.13 -1.85 7.09
C ILE A 89 -34.06 -2.64 6.34
N SER A 90 -34.51 -3.61 5.54
CA SER A 90 -33.70 -4.40 4.64
C SER A 90 -33.12 -3.49 3.55
N VAL A 91 -31.87 -3.06 3.73
CA VAL A 91 -31.05 -2.43 2.70
C VAL A 91 -29.94 -3.41 2.36
N ASN A 92 -29.80 -3.72 1.07
CA ASN A 92 -28.76 -4.58 0.52
C ASN A 92 -27.37 -4.12 1.00
N ARG A 93 -26.81 -4.80 2.00
CA ARG A 93 -25.63 -4.35 2.75
C ARG A 93 -24.40 -5.07 2.22
N TRP A 94 -23.79 -4.53 1.18
CA TRP A 94 -22.50 -5.06 0.69
C TRP A 94 -21.46 -4.97 1.80
N ASP A 95 -20.82 -6.10 2.10
CA ASP A 95 -19.76 -6.26 3.09
C ASP A 95 -18.42 -6.55 2.41
N ALA A 96 -17.37 -6.71 3.21
CA ALA A 96 -16.03 -6.96 2.68
C ALA A 96 -15.96 -8.23 1.83
N GLU A 97 -16.73 -9.27 2.19
CA GLU A 97 -16.83 -10.54 1.46
C GLU A 97 -17.50 -10.36 0.10
N THR A 98 -18.56 -9.56 0.03
CA THR A 98 -19.26 -9.24 -1.21
C THR A 98 -18.32 -8.56 -2.21
N PHE A 99 -17.60 -7.52 -1.78
CA PHE A 99 -16.63 -6.85 -2.63
C PHE A 99 -15.44 -7.74 -3.00
N TYR A 100 -14.98 -8.60 -2.08
CA TYR A 100 -13.94 -9.57 -2.42
C TYR A 100 -14.41 -10.52 -3.53
N SER A 101 -15.64 -11.03 -3.43
CA SER A 101 -16.23 -11.94 -4.42
C SER A 101 -16.35 -11.28 -5.80
N LEU A 102 -16.82 -10.02 -5.86
CA LEU A 102 -16.86 -9.23 -7.09
C LEU A 102 -15.46 -9.00 -7.67
N GLY A 103 -14.47 -8.72 -6.83
CA GLY A 103 -13.09 -8.58 -7.26
C GLY A 103 -12.53 -9.86 -7.88
N VAL A 104 -12.87 -11.02 -7.32
CA VAL A 104 -12.49 -12.33 -7.90
C VAL A 104 -13.18 -12.53 -9.25
N GLU A 105 -14.48 -12.27 -9.34
CA GLU A 105 -15.26 -12.38 -10.59
C GLU A 105 -14.67 -11.50 -11.70
N ASN A 106 -14.49 -10.20 -11.42
CA ASN A 106 -13.86 -9.25 -12.33
C ASN A 106 -12.44 -9.70 -12.76
N ALA A 107 -11.64 -10.24 -11.83
CA ALA A 107 -10.31 -10.75 -12.16
C ALA A 107 -10.37 -11.99 -13.08
N THR A 108 -11.34 -12.89 -12.88
CA THR A 108 -11.51 -14.07 -13.75
C THR A 108 -11.90 -13.68 -15.16
N GLU A 109 -12.76 -12.66 -15.31
CA GLU A 109 -13.19 -12.10 -16.58
C GLU A 109 -12.16 -11.18 -17.25
N GLY A 110 -11.03 -10.93 -16.58
CA GLY A 110 -9.95 -10.10 -17.10
C GLY A 110 -10.17 -8.59 -16.94
N ARG A 111 -11.23 -8.17 -16.24
CA ARG A 111 -11.49 -6.79 -15.84
C ARG A 111 -10.63 -6.42 -14.64
N TYR A 112 -9.33 -6.31 -14.87
CA TYR A 112 -8.34 -6.20 -13.80
C TYR A 112 -8.41 -4.86 -13.03
N GLU A 113 -8.76 -3.75 -13.69
CA GLU A 113 -8.92 -2.46 -13.00
C GLU A 113 -10.12 -2.46 -12.06
N ASP A 114 -11.26 -3.01 -12.50
CA ASP A 114 -12.46 -3.18 -11.69
C ASP A 114 -12.18 -4.12 -10.50
N ALA A 115 -11.47 -5.23 -10.76
CA ALA A 115 -11.05 -6.15 -9.69
C ALA A 115 -10.20 -5.45 -8.62
N ILE A 116 -9.27 -4.59 -9.02
CA ILE A 116 -8.46 -3.79 -8.08
C ILE A 116 -9.34 -2.85 -7.26
N ALA A 117 -10.34 -2.22 -7.88
CA ALA A 117 -11.26 -1.33 -7.18
C ALA A 117 -12.07 -2.10 -6.13
N ASP A 118 -12.63 -3.25 -6.49
CA ASP A 118 -13.41 -4.09 -5.59
C ASP A 118 -12.59 -4.64 -4.41
N PHE A 119 -11.39 -5.17 -4.67
CA PHE A 119 -10.50 -5.57 -3.58
C PHE A 119 -10.12 -4.39 -2.69
N THR A 120 -9.98 -3.20 -3.26
CA THR A 120 -9.72 -1.98 -2.48
C THR A 120 -10.91 -1.63 -1.58
N HIS A 121 -12.14 -1.80 -2.05
CA HIS A 121 -13.34 -1.66 -1.22
C HIS A 121 -13.40 -2.72 -0.11
N ALA A 122 -13.11 -3.98 -0.41
CA ALA A 122 -13.04 -5.06 0.58
C ALA A 122 -12.02 -4.73 1.70
N ILE A 123 -10.81 -4.28 1.32
CA ILE A 123 -9.76 -3.87 2.26
C ILE A 123 -10.16 -2.66 3.10
N ARG A 124 -10.90 -1.70 2.52
CA ARG A 124 -11.40 -0.54 3.28
C ARG A 124 -12.43 -0.95 4.34
N LEU A 125 -13.26 -1.94 4.04
CA LEU A 125 -14.26 -2.46 4.98
C LEU A 125 -13.64 -3.38 6.03
N ASN A 126 -12.65 -4.18 5.65
CA ASN A 126 -11.88 -5.02 6.56
C ASN A 126 -10.36 -4.89 6.29
N PRO A 127 -9.65 -4.06 7.07
CA PRO A 127 -8.20 -3.86 6.93
C PRO A 127 -7.35 -5.10 7.26
N HIS A 128 -7.93 -6.14 7.85
CA HIS A 128 -7.26 -7.42 8.13
C HIS A 128 -7.66 -8.52 7.14
N TYR A 129 -8.30 -8.17 6.01
CA TYR A 129 -8.70 -9.15 5.01
C TYR A 129 -7.51 -9.60 4.16
N VAL A 130 -6.84 -10.67 4.60
CA VAL A 130 -5.63 -11.24 3.99
C VAL A 130 -5.82 -11.58 2.51
N GLU A 131 -6.93 -12.24 2.17
CA GLU A 131 -7.22 -12.71 0.82
C GLU A 131 -7.38 -11.51 -0.13
N ALA A 132 -8.11 -10.47 0.27
CA ALA A 132 -8.27 -9.27 -0.55
C ALA A 132 -6.92 -8.62 -0.89
N TYR A 133 -5.98 -8.56 0.05
CA TYR A 133 -4.60 -8.13 -0.23
C TYR A 133 -3.88 -9.08 -1.20
N LYS A 134 -3.95 -10.40 -0.99
CA LYS A 134 -3.30 -11.37 -1.87
C LYS A 134 -3.80 -11.27 -3.30
N TYR A 135 -5.11 -11.25 -3.50
CA TYR A 135 -5.72 -11.21 -4.82
C TYR A 135 -5.48 -9.87 -5.52
N ARG A 136 -5.57 -8.73 -4.81
CA ARG A 136 -5.19 -7.43 -5.39
C ARG A 136 -3.72 -7.41 -5.80
N GLY A 137 -2.83 -7.97 -4.97
CA GLY A 137 -1.41 -8.08 -5.29
C GLY A 137 -1.14 -8.94 -6.53
N LEU A 138 -1.87 -10.04 -6.69
CA LEU A 138 -1.78 -10.91 -7.87
C LEU A 138 -2.26 -10.21 -9.14
N VAL A 139 -3.40 -9.51 -9.08
CA VAL A 139 -3.92 -8.73 -10.20
C VAL A 139 -2.94 -7.61 -10.57
N CYS A 140 -2.38 -6.90 -9.58
CA CYS A 140 -1.32 -5.91 -9.81
C CYS A 140 -0.10 -6.52 -10.52
N SER A 141 0.38 -7.71 -10.11
CA SER A 141 1.50 -8.40 -10.79
C SER A 141 1.12 -8.88 -12.20
N GLN A 142 -0.16 -9.09 -12.49
CA GLN A 142 -0.61 -9.42 -13.84
C GLN A 142 -0.60 -8.20 -14.76
N LEU A 143 -0.86 -7.01 -14.21
CA LEU A 143 -0.76 -5.71 -14.91
C LEU A 143 0.66 -5.14 -14.96
N GLY A 144 1.64 -5.79 -14.33
CA GLY A 144 3.02 -5.31 -14.26
C GLY A 144 3.25 -4.22 -13.19
N TYR A 145 2.28 -4.01 -12.29
CA TYR A 145 2.41 -3.14 -11.13
C TYR A 145 3.15 -3.86 -9.99
N GLU A 146 4.44 -4.14 -10.21
CA GLU A 146 5.27 -4.97 -9.33
C GLU A 146 5.42 -4.37 -7.94
N TYR A 147 5.53 -3.04 -7.82
CA TYR A 147 5.66 -2.39 -6.51
C TYR A 147 4.35 -2.45 -5.72
N ARG A 148 3.21 -2.21 -6.37
CA ARG A 148 1.89 -2.38 -5.73
C ARG A 148 1.66 -3.82 -5.31
N ALA A 149 2.01 -4.77 -6.19
CA ALA A 149 1.90 -6.20 -5.90
C ALA A 149 2.72 -6.62 -4.66
N ALA A 150 3.99 -6.19 -4.60
CA ALA A 150 4.86 -6.49 -3.47
C ALA A 150 4.35 -5.88 -2.17
N SER A 151 3.85 -4.64 -2.21
CA SER A 151 3.27 -3.99 -1.03
C SER A 151 2.10 -4.78 -0.47
N ASP A 152 1.14 -5.18 -1.31
CA ASP A 152 -0.05 -5.90 -0.88
C ASP A 152 0.28 -7.29 -0.33
N LEU A 153 1.16 -8.03 -1.00
CA LEU A 153 1.54 -9.36 -0.56
C LEU A 153 2.36 -9.33 0.74
N ASN A 154 3.23 -8.33 0.93
CA ASN A 154 3.91 -8.12 2.21
C ASN A 154 2.92 -7.80 3.33
N LYS A 155 1.89 -7.00 3.04
CA LYS A 155 0.85 -6.69 4.04
C LYS A 155 0.05 -7.92 4.41
N ALA A 156 -0.31 -8.76 3.44
CA ALA A 156 -0.96 -10.05 3.68
C ALA A 156 -0.11 -10.94 4.60
N ALA A 157 1.18 -11.12 4.28
CA ALA A 157 2.09 -11.95 5.08
C ALA A 157 2.26 -11.41 6.51
N GLN A 158 2.27 -10.08 6.68
CA GLN A 158 2.32 -9.45 8.00
C GLN A 158 1.07 -9.81 8.82
N ILE A 159 -0.13 -9.65 8.23
CA ILE A 159 -1.39 -9.95 8.93
C ILE A 159 -1.46 -11.45 9.26
N GLU A 160 -1.06 -12.34 8.35
CA GLU A 160 -1.02 -13.78 8.62
C GLU A 160 -0.10 -14.13 9.80
N GLU A 161 1.08 -13.51 9.87
CA GLU A 161 1.99 -13.72 11.00
C GLU A 161 1.42 -13.13 12.30
N GLU A 162 0.76 -11.97 12.24
CA GLU A 162 0.04 -11.39 13.39
C GLU A 162 -1.07 -12.32 13.89
N LEU A 163 -1.85 -12.93 12.98
CA LEU A 163 -2.91 -13.90 13.31
C LEU A 163 -2.33 -15.21 13.87
N ARG A 164 -1.22 -15.68 13.31
CA ARG A 164 -0.53 -16.91 13.74
C ARG A 164 0.12 -16.74 15.11
N ASN A 165 0.71 -15.57 15.38
CA ASN A 165 1.45 -15.27 16.59
C ASN A 165 1.04 -13.89 17.17
N PRO A 166 -0.13 -13.80 17.85
CA PRO A 166 -0.66 -12.53 18.35
C PRO A 166 0.27 -11.82 19.37
N GLY A 167 1.20 -12.57 20.00
CA GLY A 167 2.21 -12.02 20.91
C GLY A 167 3.50 -11.49 20.27
N ALA A 168 3.76 -11.77 18.99
CA ALA A 168 5.02 -11.42 18.31
C ALA A 168 5.02 -10.00 17.72
N ALA A 169 3.84 -9.44 17.43
CA ALA A 169 3.66 -8.14 16.76
C ALA A 169 4.33 -6.96 17.49
N ARG A 170 4.54 -7.05 18.81
CA ARG A 170 5.24 -6.02 19.61
C ARG A 170 6.74 -5.88 19.29
N ARG A 171 7.36 -6.79 18.53
CA ARG A 171 8.82 -6.76 18.24
C ARG A 171 9.19 -6.38 16.81
N VAL A 172 8.24 -6.30 15.88
CA VAL A 172 8.56 -6.03 14.47
C VAL A 172 8.69 -4.52 14.25
N ARG A 173 9.92 -4.01 14.33
CA ARG A 173 10.27 -2.67 13.82
C ARG A 173 9.86 -2.58 12.34
N SER A 174 9.29 -1.44 11.97
CA SER A 174 8.71 -1.13 10.65
C SER A 174 9.48 -1.78 9.49
N PRO A 175 8.80 -2.43 8.53
CA PRO A 175 9.46 -3.00 7.37
C PRO A 175 10.25 -1.90 6.66
N ARG A 176 11.58 -2.01 6.64
CA ARG A 176 12.39 -1.20 5.71
C ARG A 176 11.90 -1.54 4.31
N TYR A 177 11.64 -0.53 3.50
CA TYR A 177 11.36 -0.68 2.08
C TYR A 177 12.54 -1.47 1.46
N VAL A 178 12.38 -2.78 1.25
CA VAL A 178 13.41 -3.61 0.63
C VAL A 178 13.23 -3.45 -0.86
N SER A 179 14.19 -2.81 -1.51
CA SER A 179 14.19 -2.43 -2.94
C SER A 179 14.18 -3.61 -3.92
N LYS A 180 13.97 -4.85 -3.47
CA LYS A 180 13.78 -6.04 -4.33
C LYS A 180 12.86 -7.05 -3.63
N PRO A 181 11.73 -7.46 -4.23
CA PRO A 181 10.93 -8.55 -3.68
C PRO A 181 11.77 -9.84 -3.66
N ARG A 182 11.79 -10.51 -2.50
CA ARG A 182 12.54 -11.75 -2.29
C ARG A 182 11.93 -12.91 -3.12
N PRO A 183 12.73 -13.91 -3.51
CA PRO A 183 12.34 -15.04 -4.38
C PRO A 183 11.13 -15.87 -3.91
N LEU A 184 10.72 -15.77 -2.64
CA LEU A 184 9.50 -16.39 -2.14
C LEU A 184 8.23 -15.75 -2.70
N LEU A 185 8.23 -14.42 -2.86
CA LEU A 185 7.13 -13.69 -3.47
C LEU A 185 6.98 -14.08 -4.94
N GLU A 186 8.11 -14.15 -5.63
CA GLU A 186 8.17 -14.55 -7.03
C GLU A 186 7.69 -15.99 -7.23
N ARG A 187 8.15 -16.93 -6.39
CA ARG A 187 7.68 -18.33 -6.39
C ARG A 187 6.20 -18.45 -6.06
N PHE A 188 5.70 -17.66 -5.11
CA PHE A 188 4.29 -17.63 -4.75
C PHE A 188 3.43 -17.09 -5.90
N CYS A 189 3.80 -15.95 -6.48
CA CYS A 189 3.13 -15.38 -7.65
C CYS A 189 3.15 -16.34 -8.85
N GLN A 190 4.27 -17.00 -9.14
CA GLN A 190 4.36 -18.01 -10.21
C GLN A 190 3.43 -19.21 -9.95
N ARG A 191 3.36 -19.69 -8.70
CA ARG A 191 2.49 -20.80 -8.31
C ARG A 191 1.01 -20.44 -8.43
N ILE A 192 0.61 -19.23 -8.05
CA ILE A 192 -0.78 -18.78 -8.19
C ILE A 192 -1.12 -18.46 -9.66
N LYS A 193 -0.23 -17.81 -10.43
CA LYS A 193 -0.40 -17.61 -11.88
C LYS A 193 -0.59 -18.94 -12.61
N LYS A 194 0.08 -20.01 -12.17
CA LYS A 194 -0.10 -21.37 -12.68
C LYS A 194 -1.48 -21.95 -12.32
N ILE A 195 -1.95 -21.75 -11.08
CA ILE A 195 -3.30 -22.19 -10.64
C ILE A 195 -4.40 -21.46 -11.42
N LEU A 196 -4.30 -20.13 -11.59
CA LEU A 196 -5.25 -19.34 -12.36
C LEU A 196 -5.23 -19.67 -13.86
N ARG A 197 -4.06 -20.01 -14.44
CA ARG A 197 -3.95 -20.53 -15.81
C ARG A 197 -4.55 -21.93 -15.97
N LEU A 198 -4.43 -22.80 -14.97
CA LEU A 198 -5.02 -24.14 -14.99
C LEU A 198 -6.56 -24.09 -14.96
N ASN A 199 -7.15 -23.08 -14.32
CA ASN A 199 -8.60 -22.87 -14.31
C ASN A 199 -9.17 -22.33 -15.64
N ARG A 200 -8.34 -21.83 -16.57
CA ARG A 200 -8.78 -21.38 -17.91
C ARG A 200 -8.81 -22.50 -18.96
N ARG A 201 -8.69 -23.77 -18.56
CA ARG A 201 -8.57 -24.92 -19.47
C ARG A 201 -9.85 -25.73 -19.66
N TRP A 202 -11.02 -25.11 -19.50
CA TRP A 202 -12.32 -25.68 -19.88
C TRP A 202 -13.15 -24.64 -20.64
N ARG A 203 -12.94 -24.61 -21.96
CA ARG A 203 -13.96 -24.39 -22.97
C ARG A 203 -13.53 -25.13 -24.24
#